data_AF-A0A9W6MT70-F1
#
_entry.id   AF-A0A9W6MT70-F1
#
_cell.length_a   1.000
_cell.length_b   1.000
_cell.length_c   1.000
_cell.angle_alpha   90.00
_cell.angle_beta   90.00
_cell.angle_gamma   90.00
#
_symmetry.space_group_name_H-M   'P 1'
#
loop_
_entity.id
_entity.type
_entity.pdbx_description
1 polymer ?
#
loop_
_entity_poly.entity_id
_entity_poly.type
_entity_poly.pdbx_seq_one_letter_code
_entity_poly.pdbx_strand_id
1 'polypeptide(L)'
;MAVEFALIAPVFISIVAGVVFYGVYFGAANSVQQLAADAARASIAGLSDAERVAIARQHVIAAAPSFVLIDASRTSVTAKPSTSDPNLFEVAVSYDASRLTIWGLDGLLPLPSKTITRTAAVQRGGF
;
A
#
# COMPACT_ATOMS: atom_id res chain seq x y z
N MET A 1 -22.41 37.21 -13.96
CA MET A 1 -22.78 36.15 -13.00
C MET A 1 -22.94 34.77 -13.64
N ALA A 2 -23.76 34.57 -14.70
CA ALA A 2 -23.89 33.25 -15.33
C ALA A 2 -22.62 32.80 -16.11
N VAL A 3 -21.93 33.72 -16.77
CA VAL A 3 -20.70 33.45 -17.54
C VAL A 3 -19.52 33.06 -16.63
N GLU A 4 -19.37 33.68 -15.45
CA GLU A 4 -18.31 33.31 -14.50
C GLU A 4 -18.55 31.91 -13.91
N PHE A 5 -19.80 31.58 -13.60
CA PHE A 5 -20.16 30.25 -13.10
C PHE A 5 -19.95 29.15 -14.15
N ALA A 6 -20.21 29.44 -15.43
CA ALA A 6 -19.99 28.51 -16.53
C ALA A 6 -18.52 28.10 -16.71
N LEU A 7 -17.58 28.95 -16.28
CA LEU A 7 -16.14 28.64 -16.31
C LEU A 7 -15.64 28.02 -14.99
N ILE A 8 -16.18 28.47 -13.84
CA ILE A 8 -15.74 27.97 -12.53
C ILE A 8 -16.24 26.55 -12.26
N ALA A 9 -17.49 26.24 -12.62
CA ALA A 9 -18.09 24.93 -12.39
C ALA A 9 -17.28 23.76 -13.00
N PRO A 10 -16.87 23.76 -14.29
CA PRO A 10 -16.10 22.66 -14.86
C PRO A 10 -14.71 22.50 -14.21
N VAL A 11 -14.05 23.60 -13.84
CA VAL A 11 -12.75 23.56 -13.13
C VAL A 11 -12.93 22.94 -11.75
N PHE A 12 -13.95 23.37 -11.00
CA PHE A 12 -14.24 22.83 -9.68
C PHE A 12 -14.55 21.32 -9.74
N ILE A 13 -15.39 20.89 -10.67
CA ILE A 13 -15.70 19.47 -10.89
C ILE A 13 -14.43 18.68 -11.22
N SER A 14 -13.54 19.23 -12.04
CA SER A 14 -12.27 18.60 -12.39
C SER A 14 -11.36 18.40 -11.17
N ILE A 15 -11.28 19.41 -10.30
CA ILE A 15 -10.51 19.32 -9.04
C ILE A 15 -11.10 18.26 -8.12
N VAL A 16 -12.42 18.26 -7.92
CA VAL A 16 -13.11 17.27 -7.08
C VAL A 16 -12.90 15.86 -7.63
N ALA A 17 -13.04 15.66 -8.94
CA ALA A 17 -12.76 14.38 -9.58
C ALA A 17 -11.32 13.94 -9.31
N GLY A 18 -10.34 14.82 -9.53
CA GLY A 18 -8.93 14.55 -9.23
C GLY A 18 -8.71 14.09 -7.78
N VAL A 19 -9.31 14.79 -6.81
CA VAL A 19 -9.24 14.41 -5.38
C VAL A 19 -9.82 13.02 -5.13
N VAL A 20 -10.97 12.69 -5.72
CA VAL A 20 -11.61 11.36 -5.54
C VAL A 20 -10.74 10.25 -6.12
N PHE A 21 -10.25 10.40 -7.34
CA PHE A 21 -9.40 9.39 -7.99
C PHE A 21 -8.06 9.20 -7.27
N TYR A 22 -7.40 10.29 -6.85
CA TYR A 22 -6.19 10.19 -6.03
C TYR A 22 -6.46 9.63 -4.63
N GLY A 23 -7.62 9.93 -4.06
CA GLY A 23 -8.06 9.38 -2.78
C GLY A 23 -8.10 7.86 -2.77
N VAL A 24 -8.54 7.24 -3.87
CA VAL A 24 -8.53 5.77 -4.03
C VAL A 24 -7.09 5.22 -3.98
N TYR A 25 -6.16 5.83 -4.71
CA TYR A 25 -4.75 5.40 -4.68
C TYR A 25 -4.12 5.59 -3.30
N PHE A 26 -4.37 6.74 -2.67
CA PHE A 26 -3.87 7.02 -1.33
C PHE A 26 -4.45 6.05 -0.28
N GLY A 27 -5.73 5.73 -0.35
CA GLY A 27 -6.38 4.75 0.51
C GLY A 27 -5.79 3.35 0.34
N ALA A 28 -5.53 2.92 -0.90
CA ALA A 28 -4.83 1.67 -1.17
C ALA A 28 -3.39 1.70 -0.61
N ALA A 29 -2.66 2.80 -0.80
CA ALA A 29 -1.31 2.96 -0.27
C ALA A 29 -1.24 2.88 1.26
N ASN A 30 -2.20 3.49 1.95
CA ASN A 30 -2.34 3.39 3.39
C ASN A 30 -2.68 1.95 3.82
N SER A 31 -3.57 1.26 3.09
CA SER A 31 -3.91 -0.13 3.36
C SER A 31 -2.68 -1.05 3.25
N VAL A 32 -1.87 -0.89 2.21
CA VAL A 32 -0.61 -1.64 2.02
C VAL A 32 0.39 -1.33 3.15
N GLN A 33 0.44 -0.08 3.60
CA GLN A 33 1.30 0.32 4.72
C GLN A 33 0.88 -0.33 6.04
N GLN A 34 -0.42 -0.35 6.35
CA GLN A 34 -0.95 -1.01 7.54
C GLN A 34 -0.70 -2.52 7.48
N LEU A 35 -0.95 -3.14 6.33
CA LEU A 35 -0.71 -4.56 6.09
C LEU A 35 0.77 -4.94 6.27
N ALA A 36 1.70 -4.12 5.78
CA ALA A 36 3.14 -4.31 6.01
C ALA A 36 3.51 -4.17 7.49
N ALA A 37 2.97 -3.16 8.18
CA ALA A 37 3.23 -2.93 9.60
C ALA A 37 2.73 -4.07 10.48
N ASP A 38 1.52 -4.58 10.22
CA ASP A 38 0.94 -5.67 11.00
C ASP A 38 1.63 -7.00 10.70
N ALA A 39 2.00 -7.26 9.45
CA ALA A 39 2.80 -8.43 9.08
C ALA A 39 4.20 -8.41 9.73
N ALA A 40 4.86 -7.24 9.78
CA ALA A 40 6.12 -7.06 10.49
C ALA A 40 5.94 -7.34 11.99
N ARG A 41 4.89 -6.79 12.62
CA ARG A 41 4.58 -7.03 14.03
C ARG A 41 4.32 -8.52 14.31
N ALA A 42 3.55 -9.19 13.47
CA ALA A 42 3.28 -10.61 13.59
C ALA A 42 4.57 -11.45 13.51
N SER A 43 5.49 -11.07 12.61
CA SER A 43 6.77 -11.77 12.43
C SER A 43 7.67 -11.76 13.66
N ILE A 44 7.41 -10.90 14.65
CA ILE A 44 8.20 -10.84 15.90
C ILE A 44 8.21 -12.20 16.61
N ALA A 45 7.12 -12.98 16.52
CA ALA A 45 6.97 -14.28 17.17
C ALA A 45 7.84 -15.41 16.58
N GLY A 46 8.44 -15.23 15.39
CA GLY A 46 9.31 -16.25 14.79
C GLY A 46 10.65 -16.36 15.52
N LEU A 47 11.15 -17.59 15.71
CA LEU A 47 12.43 -17.87 16.37
C LEU A 47 13.58 -17.96 15.37
N SER A 48 13.29 -18.17 14.09
CA SER A 48 14.23 -18.13 12.97
C SER A 48 13.76 -17.23 11.83
N ASP A 49 14.66 -16.78 10.96
CA ASP A 49 14.28 -15.96 9.80
C ASP A 49 13.27 -16.66 8.89
N ALA A 50 13.40 -17.97 8.72
CA ALA A 50 12.45 -18.76 7.94
C ALA A 50 11.03 -18.72 8.54
N GLU A 51 10.92 -18.85 9.86
CA GLU A 51 9.64 -18.72 10.57
C GLU A 51 9.08 -17.29 10.49
N ARG A 52 9.92 -16.27 10.69
CA ARG A 52 9.50 -14.86 10.57
C ARG A 52 8.94 -14.57 9.18
N VAL A 53 9.58 -15.08 8.12
CA VAL A 53 9.10 -14.98 6.74
C VAL A 53 7.76 -15.70 6.56
N ALA A 54 7.62 -16.91 7.08
CA ALA A 54 6.37 -17.68 6.99
C ALA A 54 5.22 -16.96 7.71
N ILE A 55 5.45 -16.45 8.91
CA ILE A 55 4.46 -15.70 9.70
C ILE A 55 4.05 -14.42 8.99
N ALA A 56 5.00 -13.62 8.49
CA ALA A 56 4.70 -12.39 7.77
C ALA A 56 3.84 -12.66 6.53
N ARG A 57 4.19 -13.67 5.73
CA ARG A 57 3.42 -14.07 4.54
C ARG A 57 2.02 -14.53 4.90
N GLN A 58 1.90 -15.40 5.90
CA GLN A 58 0.61 -15.93 6.33
C GLN A 58 -0.29 -14.82 6.89
N HIS A 59 0.29 -13.85 7.61
CA HIS A 59 -0.44 -12.69 8.10
C HIS A 59 -1.03 -11.87 6.94
N VAL A 60 -0.24 -11.58 5.92
CA VAL A 60 -0.73 -10.85 4.74
C VAL A 60 -1.83 -11.61 4.01
N ILE A 61 -1.68 -12.92 3.81
CA ILE A 61 -2.70 -13.76 3.16
C ILE A 61 -4.03 -13.70 3.94
N ALA A 62 -3.96 -13.77 5.28
CA ALA A 62 -5.13 -13.74 6.13
C ALA A 62 -5.79 -12.35 6.23
N ALA A 63 -4.98 -11.28 6.28
CA ALA A 63 -5.45 -9.92 6.53
C ALA A 63 -5.79 -9.13 5.25
N ALA A 64 -5.16 -9.40 4.11
CA ALA A 64 -5.39 -8.65 2.87
C ALA A 64 -6.89 -8.57 2.46
N PRO A 65 -7.71 -9.63 2.58
CA PRO A 65 -9.13 -9.57 2.24
C PRO A 65 -9.97 -8.60 3.09
N SER A 66 -9.52 -8.17 4.27
CA SER A 66 -10.26 -7.20 5.09
C SER A 66 -10.09 -5.74 4.63
N PHE A 67 -9.15 -5.47 3.70
CA PHE A 67 -8.93 -4.13 3.17
C PHE A 67 -9.73 -3.93 1.88
N VAL A 68 -10.75 -3.08 1.93
CA VAL A 68 -11.71 -2.85 0.81
C VAL A 68 -11.05 -2.45 -0.52
N LEU A 69 -9.93 -1.73 -0.47
CA LEU A 69 -9.22 -1.24 -1.67
C LEU A 69 -8.12 -2.21 -2.16
N ILE A 70 -7.99 -3.39 -1.56
CA ILE A 70 -6.94 -4.35 -1.86
C ILE A 70 -7.54 -5.62 -2.43
N ASP A 71 -7.04 -6.04 -3.59
CA ASP A 71 -7.24 -7.38 -4.11
C ASP A 71 -6.09 -8.25 -3.61
N ALA A 72 -6.40 -9.19 -2.71
CA ALA A 72 -5.41 -10.05 -2.08
C ALA A 72 -4.58 -10.84 -3.10
N SER A 73 -5.16 -11.22 -4.25
CA SER A 73 -4.45 -11.96 -5.31
C SER A 73 -3.36 -11.15 -6.01
N ARG A 74 -3.35 -9.83 -5.79
CA ARG A 74 -2.40 -8.87 -6.37
C ARG A 74 -1.41 -8.33 -5.36
N THR A 75 -1.34 -8.95 -4.19
CA THR A 75 -0.35 -8.64 -3.16
C THR A 75 0.83 -9.61 -3.24
N SER A 76 2.02 -9.12 -2.96
CA SER A 76 3.21 -9.94 -2.77
C SER A 76 4.00 -9.47 -1.55
N VAL A 77 4.70 -10.41 -0.91
CA VAL A 77 5.41 -10.16 0.35
C VAL A 77 6.85 -10.57 0.24
N THR A 78 7.74 -9.63 0.53
CA THR A 78 9.17 -9.87 0.72
C THR A 78 9.51 -9.59 2.17
N ALA A 79 9.89 -10.63 2.90
CA ALA A 79 10.33 -10.50 4.28
C ALA A 79 11.78 -11.00 4.38
N LYS A 80 12.65 -10.25 5.07
CA LYS A 80 14.07 -10.58 5.20
C LYS A 80 14.73 -9.79 6.35
N PRO A 81 15.86 -10.27 6.89
CA PRO A 81 16.73 -9.42 7.68
C PRO A 81 17.17 -8.18 6.88
N SER A 82 17.29 -7.04 7.56
CA SER A 82 17.78 -5.83 6.91
C SER A 82 19.26 -5.98 6.54
N THR A 83 19.63 -5.49 5.36
CA THR A 83 21.03 -5.44 4.90
C THR A 83 21.79 -4.26 5.51
N SER A 84 21.07 -3.28 6.06
CA SER A 84 21.65 -2.05 6.62
C SER A 84 21.78 -2.11 8.14
N ASP A 85 20.91 -2.87 8.82
CA ASP A 85 20.99 -3.10 10.26
C ASP A 85 20.68 -4.57 10.60
N PRO A 86 21.66 -5.37 11.06
CA PRO A 86 21.45 -6.79 11.35
C PRO A 86 20.44 -7.04 12.47
N ASN A 87 20.10 -6.03 13.28
CA ASN A 87 19.09 -6.13 14.33
C ASN A 87 17.66 -5.94 13.82
N LEU A 88 17.47 -5.54 12.55
CA LEU A 88 16.15 -5.31 11.98
C LEU A 88 15.72 -6.47 11.09
N PHE A 89 14.42 -6.77 11.16
CA PHE A 89 13.72 -7.62 10.22
C PHE A 89 12.70 -6.78 9.46
N GLU A 90 12.81 -6.76 8.13
CA GLU A 90 11.99 -5.94 7.24
C GLU A 90 10.93 -6.80 6.55
N VAL A 91 9.70 -6.29 6.52
CA VAL A 91 8.59 -6.84 5.74
C VAL A 91 8.11 -5.79 4.76
N ALA A 92 8.30 -6.06 3.48
CA ALA A 92 7.79 -5.28 2.37
C ALA A 92 6.57 -5.96 1.76
N VAL A 93 5.48 -5.22 1.66
CA VAL A 93 4.27 -5.63 0.93
C VAL A 93 4.17 -4.78 -0.33
N SER A 94 4.03 -5.45 -1.46
CA SER A 94 3.79 -4.84 -2.76
C SER A 94 2.38 -5.16 -3.23
N TYR A 95 1.72 -4.18 -3.85
CA TYR A 95 0.39 -4.31 -4.43
C TYR A 95 0.38 -3.78 -5.85
N ASP A 96 -0.13 -4.59 -6.78
CA ASP A 96 -0.39 -4.16 -8.15
C ASP A 96 -1.71 -3.38 -8.22
N ALA A 97 -1.56 -2.07 -8.23
CA ALA A 97 -2.62 -1.09 -8.25
C ALA A 97 -3.16 -0.80 -9.66
N SER A 98 -2.73 -1.51 -10.71
CA SER A 98 -3.11 -1.23 -12.11
C SER A 98 -4.61 -1.41 -12.43
N ARG A 99 -5.42 -1.93 -11.50
CA ARG A 99 -6.89 -2.05 -11.62
C ARG A 99 -7.65 -0.98 -10.82
N LEU A 100 -6.97 -0.09 -10.09
CA LEU A 100 -7.63 1.02 -9.41
C LEU A 100 -8.21 2.01 -10.42
N THR A 101 -9.28 2.70 -10.05
CA THR A 101 -9.99 3.63 -10.95
C THR A 101 -9.20 4.89 -11.32
N ILE A 102 -8.10 5.19 -10.61
CA ILE A 102 -7.23 6.36 -10.87
C ILE A 102 -6.67 6.41 -12.30
N TRP A 103 -6.51 5.25 -12.96
CA TRP A 103 -5.97 5.20 -14.33
C TRP A 103 -6.91 5.79 -15.39
N GLY A 104 -8.16 6.13 -15.03
CA GLY A 104 -9.04 6.92 -15.90
C GLY A 104 -8.55 8.37 -16.12
N LEU A 105 -7.55 8.83 -15.36
CA LEU A 105 -6.94 10.15 -15.48
C LEU A 105 -5.64 10.15 -16.31
N ASP A 106 -5.31 9.03 -16.95
CA ASP A 106 -4.11 8.92 -17.78
C ASP A 106 -4.13 9.94 -18.94
N GLY A 107 -3.00 10.58 -19.19
CA GLY A 107 -2.87 11.69 -20.14
C GLY A 107 -3.42 13.05 -19.67
N LEU A 108 -4.20 13.11 -18.58
CA LEU A 108 -4.70 14.37 -18.01
C LEU A 108 -3.83 14.87 -16.85
N LEU A 109 -3.34 13.96 -16.00
CA LEU A 109 -2.52 14.27 -14.82
C LEU A 109 -1.32 13.32 -14.70
N PRO A 110 -0.22 13.73 -14.03
CA PRO A 110 0.93 12.87 -13.79
C PRO A 110 0.59 11.78 -12.76
N LEU A 111 0.41 10.54 -13.23
CA LEU A 111 0.00 9.42 -12.40
C LEU A 111 1.17 8.79 -11.60
N PRO A 112 0.90 8.25 -10.40
CA PRO A 112 1.90 7.53 -9.62
C PRO A 112 2.24 6.16 -10.25
N SER A 113 3.19 5.45 -9.66
CA SER A 113 3.52 4.06 -10.04
C SER A 113 2.31 3.14 -9.95
N LYS A 114 2.18 2.20 -10.89
CA LYS A 114 1.18 1.11 -10.85
C LYS A 114 1.44 0.09 -9.75
N THR A 115 2.63 0.12 -9.15
CA THR A 115 3.00 -0.75 -8.04
C THR A 115 3.20 0.08 -6.78
N ILE A 116 2.42 -0.24 -5.76
CA ILE A 116 2.55 0.34 -4.42
C ILE A 116 3.39 -0.62 -3.59
N THR A 117 4.53 -0.17 -3.08
CA THR A 117 5.35 -0.93 -2.13
C THR A 117 5.48 -0.17 -0.82
N ARG A 118 5.26 -0.85 0.31
CA ARG A 118 5.50 -0.31 1.64
C ARG A 118 6.27 -1.32 2.47
N THR A 119 7.23 -0.81 3.23
CA THR A 119 8.10 -1.61 4.08
C THR A 119 7.92 -1.17 5.53
N ALA A 120 7.83 -2.14 6.42
CA ALA A 120 7.92 -1.93 7.85
C ALA A 120 9.07 -2.77 8.41
N ALA A 121 9.73 -2.27 9.45
CA ALA A 121 10.82 -2.95 10.12
C ALA A 121 10.47 -3.18 11.58
N VAL A 122 10.91 -4.31 12.13
CA VAL A 122 10.82 -4.63 13.56
C VAL A 122 12.19 -5.05 14.08
N GLN A 123 12.45 -4.79 15.36
CA GLN A 123 13.62 -5.33 16.03
C GLN A 123 13.52 -6.86 16.09
N ARG A 124 14.64 -7.53 15.83
CA ARG A 124 14.82 -8.95 16.11
C ARG A 124 14.91 -9.05 17.63
N GLY A 125 13.91 -9.67 18.26
CA GLY A 125 13.93 -9.86 19.73
C GLY A 125 15.24 -10.51 20.17
N GLY A 126 15.90 -9.91 21.16
CA GLY A 126 17.18 -10.39 21.68
C GLY A 126 17.01 -11.67 22.48
N PHE A 127 17.94 -12.61 22.28
CA PHE A 127 18.18 -13.73 23.18
C PHE A 127 18.98 -13.26 24.40
#